data_AF-A0A932QKS6-F1
#
_entry.id   AF-A0A932QKS6-F1
#
_cell.length_a   1.000
_cell.length_b   1.000
_cell.length_c   1.000
_cell.angle_alpha   90.00
_cell.angle_beta   90.00
_cell.angle_gamma   90.00
#
_symmetry.space_group_name_H-M   'P 1'
#
loop_
_entity.id
_entity.type
_entity.pdbx_description
1 polymer ?
#
loop_
_entity_poly.entity_id
_entity_poly.type
_entity_poly.pdbx_seq_one_letter_code
_entity_poly.pdbx_strand_id
1 'polypeptide(L)'
;MSFFTKQNLFRFSVGTIGTVALIVFAIRMTTPHRGLTDQSGDRSTVHVALAATYASIPTEGGKAAFKLQSNGLNDAVDPELTDLDKQIITCSPDVDALLTSAPSTGPSCSGGSTTLKSVDGMYLSGQCCNAMTNLDHYHEELKNLQPYKDIPDVPLNPFKTPVPIAKKWIDYDQATTLTAEEQKVYDQAMDMSKEKPCCCKCWHYFVNEGIGKKMIRDYHYTAQQVAGYWDNSDICGT
;
A
#
# COMPACT_ATOMS: atom_id res chain seq x y z
N MET A 1 25.59 16.96 56.38
CA MET A 1 27.02 16.59 56.25
C MET A 1 27.27 16.44 54.75
N SER A 2 27.78 17.46 54.05
CA SER A 2 29.23 17.78 53.93
C SER A 2 30.02 16.54 53.49
N PHE A 3 30.86 16.49 52.46
CA PHE A 3 31.55 17.47 51.60
C PHE A 3 32.55 16.62 50.77
N PHE A 4 32.94 16.86 49.52
CA PHE A 4 34.00 17.72 48.91
C PHE A 4 34.59 16.76 47.81
N THR A 5 34.59 17.00 46.50
CA THR A 5 35.33 18.01 45.69
C THR A 5 36.49 17.38 44.90
N LYS A 6 36.64 17.76 43.62
CA LYS A 6 37.83 18.47 43.12
C LYS A 6 37.62 19.02 41.71
N GLN A 7 37.57 20.35 41.66
CA GLN A 7 37.91 21.18 40.50
C GLN A 7 39.41 21.11 40.23
N ASN A 8 39.84 21.42 39.01
CA ASN A 8 41.06 22.19 38.79
C ASN A 8 40.94 23.05 37.52
N LEU A 9 40.85 24.36 37.76
CA LEU A 9 41.15 25.43 36.83
C LEU A 9 42.67 25.58 36.72
N PHE A 10 43.17 25.93 35.53
CA PHE A 10 44.36 26.77 35.41
C PHE A 10 44.17 27.85 34.35
N ARG A 11 44.77 29.01 34.62
CA ARG A 11 44.40 30.33 34.16
C ARG A 11 45.61 31.02 33.52
N PHE A 12 45.32 31.93 32.58
CA PHE A 12 46.08 33.11 32.12
C PHE A 12 47.41 32.95 31.34
N SER A 13 47.52 33.64 30.19
CA SER A 13 48.13 34.98 30.14
C SER A 13 47.93 35.67 28.78
N VAL A 14 47.91 37.00 28.81
CA VAL A 14 47.76 37.96 27.69
C VAL A 14 49.14 38.48 27.29
N GLY A 15 49.38 38.73 26.00
CA GLY A 15 50.61 39.40 25.53
C GLY A 15 50.48 39.91 24.09
N THR A 16 50.73 41.21 23.91
CA THR A 16 50.44 42.08 22.77
C THR A 16 51.59 42.29 21.77
N ILE A 17 51.20 42.68 20.54
CA ILE A 17 51.88 43.53 19.52
C ILE A 17 53.06 42.94 18.73
N GLY A 18 52.91 42.96 17.40
CA GLY A 18 53.98 42.80 16.42
C GLY A 18 53.46 42.87 14.98
N THR A 19 53.19 44.07 14.46
CA THR A 19 52.97 44.32 13.03
C THR A 19 54.25 44.11 12.24
N VAL A 20 54.22 43.24 11.23
CA VAL A 20 55.12 43.27 10.06
C VAL A 20 54.27 43.03 8.82
N ALA A 21 54.19 44.04 7.95
CA ALA A 21 53.59 43.96 6.64
C ALA A 21 54.64 43.51 5.63
N LEU A 22 54.35 42.48 4.82
CA LEU A 22 55.06 42.20 3.55
C LEU A 22 54.11 41.48 2.56
N ILE A 23 53.51 42.30 1.68
CA ILE A 23 53.52 42.21 0.21
C ILE A 23 53.31 40.82 -0.45
N VAL A 24 52.11 40.71 -1.06
CA VAL A 24 51.80 40.20 -2.43
C VAL A 24 52.06 38.73 -2.76
N PHE A 25 50.97 37.96 -2.95
CA PHE A 25 50.67 37.31 -4.24
C PHE A 25 49.18 36.93 -4.32
N ALA A 26 48.41 37.64 -5.16
CA ALA A 26 47.04 37.28 -5.47
C ALA A 26 47.05 36.17 -6.54
N ILE A 27 46.94 34.91 -6.12
CA ILE A 27 46.61 33.81 -7.04
C ILE A 27 45.09 33.77 -7.12
N ARG A 28 44.53 34.38 -8.18
CA ARG A 28 43.18 34.08 -8.65
C ARG A 28 43.15 32.60 -9.04
N MET A 29 42.71 31.74 -8.13
CA MET A 29 42.19 30.43 -8.54
C MET A 29 40.87 30.68 -9.25
N THR A 30 40.94 30.79 -10.57
CA THR A 30 39.80 30.52 -11.43
C THR A 30 39.51 29.03 -11.29
N THR A 31 38.66 28.68 -10.31
CA THR A 31 38.01 27.39 -10.34
C THR A 31 37.24 27.31 -11.65
N PRO A 32 37.49 26.30 -12.49
CA PRO A 32 36.61 26.07 -13.61
C PRO A 32 35.23 25.76 -13.03
N HIS A 33 34.23 26.56 -13.38
CA HIS A 33 32.82 26.19 -13.24
C HIS A 33 32.62 24.89 -14.02
N ARG A 34 32.81 23.77 -13.31
CA ARG A 34 32.48 22.43 -13.77
C ARG A 34 30.98 22.29 -13.64
N GLY A 35 30.31 22.26 -14.78
CA GLY A 35 29.00 21.66 -15.00
C GLY A 35 27.87 22.15 -14.10
N LEU A 36 27.04 23.05 -14.62
CA LEU A 36 25.60 22.84 -14.52
C LEU A 36 25.34 21.49 -15.19
N THR A 37 25.27 20.42 -14.40
CA THR A 37 24.77 19.15 -14.90
C THR A 37 23.34 19.37 -15.37
N ASP A 38 23.13 18.95 -16.60
CA ASP A 38 21.88 18.92 -17.33
C ASP A 38 20.79 18.15 -16.55
N GLN A 39 20.09 18.82 -15.64
CA GLN A 39 18.87 18.28 -15.03
C GLN A 39 17.69 18.25 -16.02
N SER A 40 17.82 18.86 -17.20
CA SER A 40 16.75 18.91 -18.19
C SER A 40 16.65 17.60 -18.99
N GLY A 41 17.78 16.97 -19.29
CA GLY A 41 17.86 15.65 -19.92
C GLY A 41 17.29 14.54 -19.03
N ASP A 42 17.69 14.52 -17.76
CA ASP A 42 17.28 13.50 -16.78
C ASP A 42 15.77 13.57 -16.46
N ARG A 43 15.25 14.78 -16.24
CA ARG A 43 13.82 15.00 -15.97
C ARG A 43 12.95 14.68 -17.19
N SER A 44 13.43 14.97 -18.40
CA SER A 44 12.75 14.60 -19.65
C SER A 44 12.66 13.08 -19.80
N THR A 45 13.74 12.35 -19.52
CA THR A 45 13.74 10.88 -19.57
C THR A 45 12.83 10.25 -18.52
N VAL A 46 12.76 10.81 -17.30
CA VAL A 46 11.82 10.35 -16.26
C VAL A 46 10.38 10.55 -16.68
N HIS A 47 10.02 11.72 -17.22
CA HIS A 47 8.66 11.97 -17.72
C HIS A 47 8.27 11.00 -18.84
N VAL A 48 9.19 10.70 -19.77
CA VAL A 48 8.94 9.72 -20.84
C VAL A 48 8.71 8.32 -20.27
N ALA A 49 9.51 7.89 -19.29
CA ALA A 49 9.35 6.60 -18.65
C ALA A 49 8.02 6.49 -17.86
N LEU A 50 7.65 7.53 -17.10
CA LEU A 50 6.39 7.58 -16.36
C LEU A 50 5.18 7.56 -17.30
N ALA A 51 5.23 8.30 -18.41
CA ALA A 51 4.17 8.28 -19.42
C ALA A 51 4.02 6.90 -20.07
N ALA A 52 5.14 6.22 -20.36
CA ALA A 52 5.11 4.86 -20.90
C ALA A 52 4.53 3.84 -19.89
N THR A 53 4.92 3.93 -18.63
CA THR A 53 4.37 3.10 -17.56
C THR A 53 2.87 3.34 -17.39
N TYR A 54 2.43 4.61 -17.30
CA TYR A 54 1.03 4.98 -17.23
C TYR A 54 0.21 4.42 -18.40
N ALA A 55 0.74 4.49 -19.63
CA ALA A 55 0.09 3.95 -20.81
C ALA A 55 0.01 2.40 -20.79
N SER A 56 0.93 1.73 -20.10
CA SER A 56 0.94 0.26 -19.97
C SER A 56 -0.05 -0.28 -18.93
N ILE A 57 -0.57 0.56 -18.04
CA ILE A 57 -1.51 0.13 -17.01
C ILE A 57 -2.87 -0.16 -17.65
N PRO A 58 -3.40 -1.40 -17.52
CA PRO A 58 -4.57 -1.82 -18.28
C PRO A 58 -5.89 -1.26 -17.74
N THR A 59 -5.96 -0.91 -16.45
CA THR A 59 -7.19 -0.47 -15.80
C THR A 59 -7.19 1.03 -15.51
N GLU A 60 -8.36 1.67 -15.59
CA GLU A 60 -8.48 3.09 -15.24
C GLU A 60 -8.27 3.35 -13.74
N GLY A 61 -8.66 2.40 -12.88
CA GLY A 61 -8.33 2.45 -11.44
C GLY A 61 -6.83 2.43 -11.20
N GLY A 62 -6.10 1.54 -11.87
CA GLY A 62 -4.64 1.49 -11.85
C GLY A 62 -3.99 2.78 -12.32
N LYS A 63 -4.46 3.33 -13.45
CA LYS A 63 -3.98 4.61 -13.97
C LYS A 63 -4.23 5.76 -12.98
N ALA A 64 -5.38 5.78 -12.32
CA ALA A 64 -5.71 6.78 -11.33
C ALA A 64 -4.76 6.70 -10.12
N ALA A 65 -4.51 5.48 -9.60
CA ALA A 65 -3.57 5.24 -8.51
C ALA A 65 -2.14 5.66 -8.89
N PHE A 66 -1.64 5.20 -10.03
CA PHE A 66 -0.29 5.53 -10.50
C PHE A 66 -0.11 7.03 -10.71
N LYS A 67 -1.13 7.72 -11.25
CA LYS A 67 -1.09 9.17 -11.45
C LYS A 67 -1.05 9.92 -10.12
N LEU A 68 -1.71 9.42 -9.08
CA LEU A 68 -1.64 10.01 -7.73
C LEU A 68 -0.24 9.79 -7.13
N GLN A 69 0.25 8.55 -7.14
CA GLN A 69 1.56 8.17 -6.58
C GLN A 69 2.72 8.90 -7.26
N SER A 70 2.64 9.11 -8.58
CA SER A 70 3.64 9.83 -9.37
C SER A 70 3.50 11.36 -9.29
N ASN A 71 2.62 11.89 -8.44
CA ASN A 71 2.33 13.32 -8.35
C ASN A 71 2.01 13.93 -9.74
N GLY A 72 1.12 13.29 -10.48
CA GLY A 72 0.77 13.73 -11.83
C GLY A 72 1.86 13.47 -12.88
N LEU A 73 2.58 12.34 -12.77
CA LEU A 73 3.69 11.94 -13.65
C LEU A 73 4.94 12.82 -13.51
N ASN A 74 5.18 13.39 -12.33
CA ASN A 74 6.35 14.21 -12.02
C ASN A 74 7.44 13.46 -11.24
N ASP A 75 7.01 12.52 -10.39
CA ASP A 75 7.88 11.82 -9.45
C ASP A 75 7.93 10.32 -9.77
N ALA A 76 9.08 9.70 -9.48
CA ALA A 76 9.23 8.25 -9.63
C ALA A 76 8.31 7.51 -8.64
N VAL A 77 7.74 6.40 -9.08
CA VAL A 77 6.88 5.54 -8.26
C VAL A 77 7.64 4.28 -7.91
N ASP A 78 7.43 3.79 -6.68
CA ASP A 78 8.00 2.50 -6.26
C ASP A 78 7.56 1.38 -7.23
N PRO A 79 8.48 0.50 -7.67
CA PRO A 79 8.12 -0.60 -8.56
C PRO A 79 7.04 -1.53 -8.01
N GLU A 80 6.96 -1.73 -6.69
CA GLU A 80 5.93 -2.58 -6.08
C GLU A 80 4.54 -1.92 -6.14
N LEU A 81 4.45 -0.61 -5.89
CA LEU A 81 3.21 0.15 -6.12
C LEU A 81 2.79 0.09 -7.59
N THR A 82 3.75 0.26 -8.51
CA THR A 82 3.50 0.14 -9.96
C THR A 82 2.97 -1.24 -10.34
N ASP A 83 3.44 -2.31 -9.67
CA ASP A 83 2.98 -3.67 -9.91
C ASP A 83 1.56 -3.92 -9.38
N LEU A 84 1.19 -3.29 -8.25
CA LEU A 84 -0.18 -3.28 -7.73
C LEU A 84 -1.13 -2.50 -8.65
N ASP A 85 -0.69 -1.36 -9.18
CA ASP A 85 -1.48 -0.53 -10.09
C ASP A 85 -1.76 -1.22 -11.42
N LYS A 86 -0.92 -2.17 -11.82
CA LYS A 86 -1.13 -2.98 -13.02
C LYS A 86 -2.22 -4.04 -12.85
N GLN A 87 -2.77 -4.22 -11.65
CA GLN A 87 -3.79 -5.21 -11.34
C GLN A 87 -5.23 -4.70 -11.58
N ILE A 88 -6.22 -5.54 -11.27
CA ILE A 88 -7.64 -5.20 -11.36
C ILE A 88 -8.03 -4.45 -10.07
N ILE A 89 -8.06 -3.11 -10.12
CA ILE A 89 -8.55 -2.26 -9.01
C ILE A 89 -10.04 -2.00 -9.21
N THR A 90 -10.88 -2.45 -8.27
CA THR A 90 -12.34 -2.29 -8.39
C THR A 90 -13.13 -2.44 -7.09
N CYS A 91 -14.31 -1.80 -7.03
CA CYS A 91 -15.26 -1.84 -5.90
C CYS A 91 -16.53 -2.66 -6.16
N SER A 92 -16.69 -3.31 -7.32
CA SER A 92 -17.95 -4.01 -7.62
C SER A 92 -18.21 -5.18 -6.67
N PRO A 93 -19.47 -5.42 -6.29
CA PRO A 93 -19.88 -6.65 -5.62
C PRO A 93 -19.86 -7.88 -6.55
N ASP A 94 -20.02 -7.70 -7.86
CA ASP A 94 -20.18 -8.79 -8.83
C ASP A 94 -18.90 -8.97 -9.67
N VAL A 95 -18.13 -10.02 -9.36
CA VAL A 95 -16.86 -10.39 -10.03
C VAL A 95 -17.05 -10.80 -11.50
N ASP A 96 -18.25 -11.22 -11.91
CA ASP A 96 -18.54 -11.55 -13.30
C ASP A 96 -18.96 -10.31 -14.11
N ALA A 97 -19.82 -9.46 -13.54
CA ALA A 97 -20.15 -8.17 -14.14
C ALA A 97 -18.92 -7.26 -14.25
N LEU A 98 -17.95 -7.39 -13.34
CA LEU A 98 -16.68 -6.66 -13.34
C LEU A 98 -15.89 -6.77 -14.63
N LEU A 99 -16.01 -7.90 -15.32
CA LEU A 99 -15.26 -8.18 -16.53
C LEU A 99 -16.01 -7.71 -17.80
N THR A 100 -17.14 -7.01 -17.59
CA THR A 100 -18.03 -6.50 -18.65
C THR A 100 -18.40 -5.02 -18.48
N SER A 101 -18.55 -4.52 -17.24
CA SER A 101 -18.78 -3.10 -16.94
C SER A 101 -18.53 -2.82 -15.46
N ALA A 102 -17.70 -1.84 -15.14
CA ALA A 102 -17.39 -1.50 -13.75
C ALA A 102 -18.48 -0.58 -13.14
N PRO A 103 -19.09 -0.96 -12.00
CA PRO A 103 -19.88 -0.03 -11.22
C PRO A 103 -18.94 0.91 -10.44
N SER A 104 -19.09 2.21 -10.73
CA SER A 104 -18.38 3.30 -10.08
C SER A 104 -19.00 3.63 -8.73
N THR A 105 -18.27 3.42 -7.63
CA THR A 105 -18.61 3.99 -6.33
C THR A 105 -17.35 4.49 -5.63
N GLY A 106 -16.85 5.66 -6.05
CA GLY A 106 -15.74 6.37 -5.40
C GLY A 106 -14.76 7.02 -6.39
N PRO A 107 -14.01 8.06 -5.98
CA PRO A 107 -13.03 8.72 -6.84
C PRO A 107 -11.89 7.78 -7.29
N SER A 108 -11.52 6.81 -6.46
CA SER A 108 -10.51 5.76 -6.65
C SER A 108 -11.06 4.49 -7.34
N CYS A 109 -12.37 4.26 -7.26
CA CYS A 109 -13.08 3.13 -7.87
C CYS A 109 -13.79 3.46 -9.18
N SER A 110 -13.24 4.41 -9.92
CA SER A 110 -13.72 4.75 -11.27
C SER A 110 -13.24 3.66 -12.25
N GLY A 111 -13.91 2.51 -12.25
CA GLY A 111 -13.63 1.49 -13.23
C GLY A 111 -14.14 1.90 -14.61
N GLY A 112 -13.23 1.96 -15.57
CA GLY A 112 -13.59 1.87 -16.99
C GLY A 112 -14.03 0.45 -17.34
N SER A 113 -14.77 0.30 -18.43
CA SER A 113 -15.07 -1.02 -19.02
C SER A 113 -13.74 -1.67 -19.44
N THR A 114 -13.34 -2.73 -18.75
CA THR A 114 -12.18 -3.55 -19.12
C THR A 114 -12.70 -4.89 -19.62
N THR A 115 -12.17 -5.40 -20.74
CA THR A 115 -12.63 -6.66 -21.32
C THR A 115 -11.99 -7.87 -20.62
N LEU A 116 -12.73 -8.97 -20.44
CA LEU A 116 -12.24 -10.27 -19.94
C LEU A 116 -10.85 -10.69 -20.48
N LYS A 117 -10.59 -10.48 -21.78
CA LYS A 117 -9.33 -10.88 -22.42
C LYS A 117 -8.14 -10.02 -22.01
N SER A 118 -8.35 -8.77 -21.63
CA SER A 118 -7.27 -7.85 -21.23
C SER A 118 -6.84 -8.00 -19.77
N VAL A 119 -7.51 -8.88 -19.01
CA VAL A 119 -7.25 -9.10 -17.57
C VAL A 119 -6.96 -10.55 -17.21
N ASP A 120 -6.71 -11.40 -18.21
CA ASP A 120 -6.26 -12.76 -17.98
C ASP A 120 -4.88 -12.77 -17.29
N GLY A 121 -4.71 -13.65 -16.29
CA GLY A 121 -3.51 -13.71 -15.46
C GLY A 121 -3.32 -12.54 -14.47
N MET A 122 -4.27 -11.60 -14.39
CA MET A 122 -4.26 -10.51 -13.40
C MET A 122 -4.97 -10.91 -12.10
N TYR A 123 -4.66 -10.18 -11.04
CA TYR A 123 -5.27 -10.35 -9.72
C TYR A 123 -6.33 -9.27 -9.46
N LEU A 124 -7.34 -9.61 -8.66
CA LEU A 124 -8.13 -8.60 -7.97
C LEU A 124 -7.21 -7.95 -6.94
N SER A 125 -7.15 -6.63 -7.00
CA SER A 125 -6.32 -5.82 -6.12
C SER A 125 -7.15 -4.89 -5.26
N GLY A 126 -6.49 -4.43 -4.21
CA GLY A 126 -6.98 -3.38 -3.35
C GLY A 126 -6.88 -2.01 -3.99
N GLN A 127 -6.72 -0.99 -3.15
CA GLN A 127 -6.71 0.41 -3.49
C GLN A 127 -8.08 0.98 -3.91
N CYS A 128 -9.15 0.25 -3.59
CA CYS A 128 -10.51 0.57 -3.99
C CYS A 128 -11.05 1.81 -3.24
N CYS A 129 -10.66 1.99 -1.98
CA CYS A 129 -11.08 3.14 -1.19
C CYS A 129 -10.13 4.33 -1.37
N ASN A 130 -8.82 4.10 -1.39
CA ASN A 130 -7.78 5.10 -1.69
C ASN A 130 -6.61 4.42 -2.41
N ALA A 131 -5.83 5.17 -3.18
CA ALA A 131 -4.57 4.66 -3.72
C ALA A 131 -3.52 4.52 -2.62
N MET A 132 -2.72 3.47 -2.70
CA MET A 132 -1.62 3.20 -1.78
C MET A 132 -0.46 4.11 -2.12
N THR A 133 0.02 4.88 -1.14
CA THR A 133 1.14 5.81 -1.31
C THR A 133 2.34 5.44 -0.44
N ASN A 134 2.13 4.59 0.56
CA ASN A 134 3.16 3.97 1.39
C ASN A 134 2.98 2.44 1.45
N LEU A 135 4.08 1.69 1.34
CA LEU A 135 4.13 0.23 1.44
C LEU A 135 4.27 -0.31 2.86
N ASP A 136 4.59 0.53 3.86
CA ASP A 136 4.79 0.08 5.25
C ASP A 136 3.57 -0.66 5.80
N HIS A 137 2.38 -0.09 5.60
CA HIS A 137 1.12 -0.70 6.05
C HIS A 137 0.84 -2.01 5.32
N TYR A 138 0.98 -2.01 4.00
CA TYR A 138 0.84 -3.20 3.17
C TYR A 138 1.77 -4.33 3.63
N HIS A 139 3.06 -4.07 3.88
CA HIS A 139 3.99 -5.10 4.36
C HIS A 139 3.66 -5.59 5.78
N GLU A 140 3.16 -4.70 6.65
CA GLU A 140 2.68 -5.07 7.99
C GLU A 140 1.49 -6.02 7.90
N GLU A 141 0.51 -5.74 7.04
CA GLU A 141 -0.66 -6.59 6.81
C GLU A 141 -0.24 -7.97 6.29
N LEU A 142 0.61 -8.04 5.26
CA LEU A 142 1.11 -9.31 4.73
C LEU A 142 1.76 -10.19 5.82
N LYS A 143 2.48 -9.55 6.75
CA LYS A 143 3.09 -10.23 7.89
C LYS A 143 2.03 -10.69 8.89
N ASN A 144 1.06 -9.84 9.22
CA ASN A 144 0.02 -10.14 10.19
C ASN A 144 -0.99 -11.19 9.69
N LEU A 145 -1.05 -11.43 8.37
CA LEU A 145 -1.85 -12.50 7.77
C LEU A 145 -1.19 -13.89 7.83
N GLN A 146 0.13 -13.97 8.07
CA GLN A 146 0.84 -15.27 8.11
C GLN A 146 0.29 -16.31 9.10
N PRO A 147 -0.26 -15.94 10.28
CA PRO A 147 -0.89 -16.90 11.19
C PRO A 147 -2.09 -17.65 10.59
N TYR A 148 -2.67 -17.16 9.48
CA TYR A 148 -3.85 -17.75 8.84
C TYR A 148 -3.51 -18.76 7.72
N LYS A 149 -2.22 -18.93 7.41
CA LYS A 149 -1.73 -19.73 6.26
C LYS A 149 -2.18 -21.21 6.23
N ASP A 150 -2.62 -21.76 7.36
CA ASP A 150 -3.07 -23.15 7.46
C ASP A 150 -4.50 -23.34 6.93
N ILE A 151 -5.20 -22.26 6.59
CA ILE A 151 -6.50 -22.28 5.89
C ILE A 151 -6.23 -22.31 4.38
N PRO A 152 -6.56 -23.41 3.67
CA PRO A 152 -6.30 -23.52 2.24
C PRO A 152 -6.97 -22.42 1.45
N ASP A 153 -6.21 -21.82 0.53
CA ASP A 153 -6.63 -20.77 -0.39
C ASP A 153 -7.07 -19.46 0.27
N VAL A 154 -6.78 -19.24 1.56
CA VAL A 154 -6.96 -17.92 2.18
C VAL A 154 -5.96 -16.94 1.54
N PRO A 155 -6.40 -15.77 1.03
CA PRO A 155 -5.47 -14.78 0.50
C PRO A 155 -4.57 -14.25 1.61
N LEU A 156 -3.26 -14.51 1.53
CA LEU A 156 -2.26 -13.91 2.41
C LEU A 156 -1.70 -12.59 1.86
N ASN A 157 -2.08 -12.26 0.62
CA ASN A 157 -1.89 -10.96 -0.02
C ASN A 157 -3.23 -10.54 -0.63
N PRO A 158 -4.09 -9.83 0.11
CA PRO A 158 -5.42 -9.48 -0.37
C PRO A 158 -5.37 -8.47 -1.54
N PHE A 159 -4.28 -7.72 -1.67
CA PHE A 159 -3.99 -6.86 -2.83
C PHE A 159 -3.61 -7.63 -4.11
N LYS A 160 -3.45 -8.95 -4.04
CA LYS A 160 -3.22 -9.83 -5.19
C LYS A 160 -4.05 -11.10 -5.07
N THR A 161 -5.36 -10.95 -4.95
CA THR A 161 -6.28 -12.08 -4.86
C THR A 161 -6.59 -12.64 -6.26
N PRO A 162 -6.31 -13.92 -6.55
CA PRO A 162 -6.67 -14.49 -7.86
C PRO A 162 -8.19 -14.53 -8.04
N VAL A 163 -8.69 -14.18 -9.23
CA VAL A 163 -10.14 -14.19 -9.54
C VAL A 163 -10.82 -15.53 -9.20
N PRO A 164 -10.25 -16.71 -9.53
CA PRO A 164 -10.86 -17.99 -9.16
C PRO A 164 -10.94 -18.22 -7.64
N ILE A 165 -9.97 -17.70 -6.87
CA ILE A 165 -9.97 -17.80 -5.41
C ILE A 165 -11.03 -16.88 -4.82
N ALA A 166 -11.17 -15.65 -5.33
CA ALA A 166 -12.25 -14.77 -4.91
C ALA A 166 -13.63 -15.38 -5.17
N LYS A 167 -13.86 -15.90 -6.38
CA LYS A 167 -15.10 -16.62 -6.72
C LYS A 167 -15.38 -17.77 -5.77
N LYS A 168 -14.37 -18.61 -5.50
CA LYS A 168 -14.49 -19.74 -4.57
C LYS A 168 -15.03 -19.31 -3.20
N TRP A 169 -14.51 -18.23 -2.64
CA TRP A 169 -14.95 -17.75 -1.32
C TRP A 169 -16.35 -17.13 -1.34
N ILE A 170 -16.68 -16.39 -2.39
CA ILE A 170 -18.03 -15.84 -2.59
C ILE A 170 -19.06 -16.97 -2.76
N ASP A 171 -18.76 -17.99 -3.57
CA ASP A 171 -19.62 -19.16 -3.75
C ASP A 171 -19.78 -19.93 -2.44
N TYR A 172 -18.71 -20.08 -1.67
CA TYR A 172 -18.75 -20.70 -0.35
C TYR A 172 -19.65 -19.93 0.62
N ASP A 173 -19.58 -18.60 0.61
CA ASP A 173 -20.44 -17.73 1.42
C ASP A 173 -21.93 -17.97 1.12
N GLN A 174 -22.28 -17.96 -0.16
CA GLN A 174 -23.65 -18.14 -0.65
C GLN A 174 -24.20 -19.54 -0.35
N ALA A 175 -23.35 -20.56 -0.44
CA ALA A 175 -23.73 -21.95 -0.16
C ALA A 175 -23.74 -22.29 1.34
N THR A 176 -23.23 -21.41 2.21
CA THR A 176 -23.05 -21.70 3.63
C THR A 176 -24.04 -20.91 4.49
N THR A 177 -24.90 -21.63 5.19
CA THR A 177 -25.69 -21.12 6.31
C THR A 177 -25.03 -21.54 7.62
N LEU A 178 -24.72 -20.57 8.48
CA LEU A 178 -24.21 -20.82 9.83
C LEU A 178 -25.34 -21.31 10.75
N THR A 179 -25.00 -22.11 11.77
CA THR A 179 -25.92 -22.39 12.88
C THR A 179 -26.15 -21.14 13.73
N ALA A 180 -27.10 -21.17 14.66
CA ALA A 180 -27.36 -20.05 15.55
C ALA A 180 -26.13 -19.69 16.43
N GLU A 181 -25.41 -20.71 16.91
CA GLU A 181 -24.21 -20.54 17.72
C GLU A 181 -23.05 -19.95 16.90
N GLU A 182 -22.86 -20.45 15.68
CA GLU A 182 -21.83 -19.93 14.76
C GLU A 182 -22.14 -18.50 14.32
N GLN A 183 -23.41 -18.20 14.02
CA GLN A 183 -23.85 -16.85 13.66
C GLN A 183 -23.57 -15.87 14.79
N LYS A 184 -23.75 -16.27 16.05
CA LYS A 184 -23.38 -15.43 17.20
C LYS A 184 -21.90 -15.10 17.23
N VAL A 185 -21.02 -16.04 16.87
CA VAL A 185 -19.57 -15.77 16.76
C VAL A 185 -19.28 -14.81 15.61
N TYR A 186 -19.94 -14.99 14.47
CA TYR A 186 -19.80 -14.11 13.31
C TYR A 186 -20.25 -12.67 13.63
N ASP A 187 -21.42 -12.52 14.26
CA ASP A 187 -21.96 -11.21 14.65
C ASP A 187 -21.05 -10.52 15.68
N GLN A 188 -20.50 -11.28 16.63
CA GLN A 188 -19.50 -10.75 17.56
C GLN A 188 -18.23 -10.28 16.84
N ALA A 189 -17.76 -11.00 15.81
CA ALA A 189 -16.62 -10.57 15.01
C ALA A 189 -16.93 -9.26 14.26
N MET A 190 -18.15 -9.13 13.73
CA MET A 190 -18.62 -7.92 13.05
C MET A 190 -18.63 -6.69 13.97
N ASP A 191 -18.95 -6.88 15.24
CA ASP A 191 -18.95 -5.80 16.25
C ASP A 191 -17.54 -5.45 16.74
N MET A 192 -16.63 -6.43 16.77
CA MET A 192 -15.26 -6.26 17.27
C MET A 192 -14.31 -5.68 16.22
N SER A 193 -14.47 -6.08 14.96
CA SER A 193 -13.60 -5.69 13.86
C SER A 193 -13.81 -4.22 13.51
N LYS A 194 -12.70 -3.51 13.32
CA LYS A 194 -12.71 -2.13 12.83
C LYS A 194 -13.12 -2.09 11.38
N GLU A 195 -12.59 -3.02 10.59
CA GLU A 195 -12.81 -3.09 9.15
C GLU A 195 -14.12 -3.81 8.79
N LYS A 196 -14.56 -4.74 9.65
CA LYS A 196 -15.54 -5.79 9.30
C LYS A 196 -14.99 -6.59 8.10
N PRO A 197 -15.75 -7.44 7.37
CA PRO A 197 -15.22 -8.11 6.18
C PRO A 197 -14.58 -7.15 5.17
N CYS A 198 -15.08 -5.91 5.08
CA CYS A 198 -14.44 -4.76 4.47
C CYS A 198 -15.26 -3.51 4.81
N CYS A 199 -14.63 -2.33 4.79
CA CYS A 199 -15.32 -1.06 4.99
C CYS A 199 -16.38 -0.76 3.90
N CYS A 200 -16.24 -1.34 2.70
CA CYS A 200 -17.20 -1.24 1.60
C CYS A 200 -17.73 -2.62 1.18
N LYS A 201 -18.98 -2.70 0.72
CA LYS A 201 -19.59 -3.97 0.24
C LYS A 201 -19.18 -4.30 -1.21
N CYS A 202 -17.88 -4.40 -1.46
CA CYS A 202 -17.29 -4.83 -2.73
C CYS A 202 -17.00 -6.34 -2.75
N TRP A 203 -16.40 -6.86 -3.82
CA TRP A 203 -15.97 -8.26 -3.92
C TRP A 203 -15.19 -8.74 -2.69
N HIS A 204 -14.33 -7.88 -2.12
CA HIS A 204 -13.49 -8.23 -0.98
C HIS A 204 -14.30 -8.47 0.29
N TYR A 205 -15.37 -7.69 0.49
CA TYR A 205 -16.35 -7.93 1.55
C TYR A 205 -16.88 -9.36 1.48
N PHE A 206 -17.40 -9.76 0.31
CA PHE A 206 -18.02 -11.08 0.12
C PHE A 206 -17.02 -12.23 0.19
N VAL A 207 -15.78 -12.02 -0.28
CA VAL A 207 -14.67 -12.96 -0.06
C VAL A 207 -14.44 -13.16 1.43
N ASN A 208 -14.35 -12.06 2.19
CA ASN A 208 -14.08 -12.11 3.62
C ASN A 208 -15.27 -12.62 4.45
N GLU A 209 -16.53 -12.47 3.99
CA GLU A 209 -17.69 -13.16 4.59
C GLU A 209 -17.53 -14.68 4.48
N GLY A 210 -17.21 -15.18 3.28
CA GLY A 210 -16.99 -16.61 3.04
C GLY A 210 -15.83 -17.18 3.85
N ILE A 211 -14.71 -16.46 3.91
CA ILE A 211 -13.55 -16.84 4.73
C ILE A 211 -13.92 -16.84 6.22
N GLY A 212 -14.61 -15.81 6.72
CA GLY A 212 -15.06 -15.73 8.11
C GLY A 212 -15.99 -16.89 8.48
N LYS A 213 -16.95 -17.21 7.62
CA LYS A 213 -17.82 -18.39 7.80
C LYS A 213 -17.02 -19.69 7.83
N LYS A 214 -16.01 -19.86 6.96
CA LYS A 214 -15.12 -21.03 6.94
C LYS A 214 -14.32 -21.16 8.24
N MET A 215 -13.74 -20.05 8.70
CA MET A 215 -12.97 -19.99 9.95
C MET A 215 -13.81 -20.46 11.15
N ILE A 216 -15.05 -19.99 11.24
CA ILE A 216 -15.94 -20.36 12.35
C ILE A 216 -16.37 -21.83 12.25
N ARG A 217 -16.92 -22.23 11.10
CA ARG A 217 -17.56 -23.54 10.94
C ARG A 217 -16.55 -24.69 10.94
N ASP A 218 -15.45 -24.53 10.20
CA ASP A 218 -14.55 -25.64 9.89
C ASP A 218 -13.27 -25.61 10.73
N TYR A 219 -12.89 -24.44 11.23
CA TYR A 219 -11.68 -24.24 12.05
C TYR A 219 -11.98 -23.83 13.49
N HIS A 220 -13.25 -23.64 13.85
CA HIS A 220 -13.70 -23.27 15.19
C HIS A 220 -13.04 -21.99 15.74
N TYR A 221 -12.77 -21.03 14.84
CA TYR A 221 -12.21 -19.74 15.23
C TYR A 221 -13.21 -18.97 16.09
N THR A 222 -12.67 -18.25 17.07
CA THR A 222 -13.40 -17.30 17.89
C THR A 222 -13.67 -15.99 17.13
N ALA A 223 -14.61 -15.19 17.65
CA ALA A 223 -14.94 -13.88 17.09
C ALA A 223 -13.70 -12.97 16.98
N GLN A 224 -12.81 -13.02 17.98
CA GLN A 224 -11.58 -12.23 17.99
C GLN A 224 -10.60 -12.65 16.89
N GLN A 225 -10.51 -13.94 16.58
CA GLN A 225 -9.61 -14.43 15.52
C GLN A 225 -10.12 -14.06 14.13
N VAL A 226 -11.44 -14.10 13.92
CA VAL A 226 -12.09 -13.65 12.68
C VAL A 226 -11.95 -12.14 12.51
N ALA A 227 -12.26 -11.36 13.55
CA ALA A 227 -12.08 -9.92 13.53
C ALA A 227 -10.62 -9.53 13.27
N GLY A 228 -9.67 -10.23 13.90
CA GLY A 228 -8.24 -10.04 13.65
C GLY A 228 -7.84 -10.35 12.21
N TYR A 229 -8.46 -11.34 11.56
CA TYR A 229 -8.18 -11.60 10.15
C TYR A 229 -8.67 -10.44 9.28
N TRP A 230 -9.93 -10.05 9.48
CA TRP A 230 -10.55 -8.95 8.74
C TRP A 230 -9.75 -7.65 8.87
N ASP A 231 -9.38 -7.27 10.10
CA ASP A 231 -8.60 -6.05 10.38
C ASP A 231 -7.19 -6.06 9.79
N ASN A 232 -6.63 -7.21 9.42
CA ASN A 232 -5.32 -7.32 8.77
C ASN A 232 -5.41 -7.68 7.27
N SER A 233 -6.63 -7.86 6.78
CA SER A 233 -6.90 -8.20 5.38
C SER A 233 -7.41 -7.00 4.61
N ASP A 234 -7.27 -5.78 5.14
CA ASP A 234 -7.76 -4.60 4.46
C ASP A 234 -7.08 -4.44 3.10
N ILE A 235 -7.79 -3.75 2.22
CA ILE A 235 -7.37 -3.48 0.87
C ILE A 235 -7.47 -1.98 0.56
N CYS A 236 -7.61 -1.12 1.56
CA CYS A 236 -7.57 0.32 1.36
C CYS A 236 -6.12 0.76 1.18
N GLY A 237 -5.88 1.68 0.23
CA GLY A 237 -4.60 2.36 0.20
C GLY A 237 -4.45 3.32 1.39
N THR A 238 -3.21 3.51 1.82
CA THR A 238 -2.81 4.48 2.86
C THR A 238 -1.74 5.45 2.37
#